data_AF-A0A6A6V6M8-F1
#
_entry.id   AF-A0A6A6V6M8-F1
#
_cell.length_a   1.000
_cell.length_b   1.000
_cell.length_c   1.000
_cell.angle_alpha   90.00
_cell.angle_beta   90.00
_cell.angle_gamma   90.00
#
_symmetry.space_group_name_H-M   'P 1'
#
loop_
_entity.id
_entity.type
_entity.pdbx_description
1 polymer ?
#
loop_
_entity_poly.entity_id
_entity_poly.type
_entity_poly.pdbx_seq_one_letter_code
_entity_poly.pdbx_strand_id
1 'polypeptide(L)'
;MTRDTLATLVNENFCPEAIKSHHGGNFERSFLQGTREEVFIRLNWNGSPPTWDECSYYFHRIIDDCDTQAIAPGLWWKGGGHLTVGTHFYAIVPLNKRLPPLPEGPTGTCDQGWLISPEWHTLTGRGWLNSGFGWELKDALDRRNLFLSDWYFRYEIFEDKEHPERSYEWKLFFNSVAFSQLRVQNAIREVMNYNGKGIECKRHVNHSKGSAGGGNATDGLPLELNATRADLGLSGERTE
;
A
#
# COMPACT_ATOMS: atom_id res chain seq x y z
N MET A 1 -8.08 -6.09 0.92
CA MET A 1 -7.88 -4.94 1.82
C MET A 1 -7.91 -5.43 3.25
N THR A 2 -7.25 -4.79 4.21
CA THR A 2 -7.45 -5.16 5.62
C THR A 2 -8.86 -4.80 6.11
N ARG A 3 -9.33 -5.55 7.11
CA ARG A 3 -10.61 -5.27 7.80
C ARG A 3 -10.63 -3.86 8.39
N ASP A 4 -9.57 -3.47 9.08
CA ASP A 4 -9.51 -2.21 9.83
C ASP A 4 -9.49 -1.01 8.89
N THR A 5 -8.76 -1.10 7.77
CA THR A 5 -8.81 -0.06 6.73
C THR A 5 -10.26 0.18 6.27
N LEU A 6 -11.02 -0.88 5.95
CA LEU A 6 -12.41 -0.73 5.52
C LEU A 6 -13.31 -0.18 6.63
N ALA A 7 -13.15 -0.66 7.85
CA ALA A 7 -13.94 -0.20 8.99
C ALA A 7 -13.74 1.30 9.25
N THR A 8 -12.49 1.77 9.22
CA THR A 8 -12.14 3.20 9.33
C THR A 8 -12.78 4.00 8.19
N LEU A 9 -12.61 3.59 6.93
CA LEU A 9 -13.21 4.29 5.78
C LEU A 9 -14.73 4.38 5.89
N VAL A 10 -15.40 3.31 6.34
CA VAL A 10 -16.86 3.29 6.52
C VAL A 10 -17.29 4.25 7.61
N ASN A 11 -16.67 4.17 8.80
CA ASN A 11 -17.11 4.90 9.98
C ASN A 11 -16.74 6.38 9.95
N GLU A 12 -15.54 6.70 9.48
CA GLU A 12 -14.97 8.05 9.57
C GLU A 12 -15.23 8.88 8.30
N ASN A 13 -15.44 8.22 7.15
CA ASN A 13 -15.59 8.92 5.87
C ASN A 13 -16.94 8.63 5.21
N PHE A 14 -17.21 7.38 4.84
CA PHE A 14 -18.33 7.05 3.95
C PHE A 14 -19.70 7.29 4.60
N CYS A 15 -20.00 6.64 5.74
CA CYS A 15 -21.32 6.77 6.38
C CYS A 15 -21.64 8.20 6.84
N PRO A 16 -20.70 8.95 7.47
CA PRO A 16 -20.96 10.35 7.82
C PRO A 16 -21.32 11.25 6.64
N GLU A 17 -20.75 11.02 5.46
CA GLU A 17 -21.10 11.76 4.24
C GLU A 17 -22.41 11.26 3.64
N ALA A 18 -22.59 9.94 3.55
CA ALA A 18 -23.76 9.33 2.92
C ALA A 18 -25.07 9.78 3.56
N ILE A 19 -25.14 9.79 4.90
CA ILE A 19 -26.36 10.19 5.63
C ILE A 19 -26.67 11.68 5.53
N LYS A 20 -25.67 12.51 5.23
CA LYS A 20 -25.83 13.96 5.00
C LYS A 20 -26.19 14.28 3.56
N SER A 21 -26.06 13.31 2.64
CA SER A 21 -26.44 13.51 1.25
C SER A 21 -27.95 13.72 1.15
N HIS A 22 -28.35 14.90 0.69
CA HIS A 22 -29.74 15.21 0.37
C HIS A 22 -30.12 14.81 -1.07
N HIS A 23 -29.14 14.33 -1.85
CA HIS A 23 -29.35 13.89 -3.22
C HIS A 23 -29.75 12.41 -3.21
N GLY A 24 -30.91 12.13 -3.80
CA GLY A 24 -31.70 10.94 -3.53
C GLY A 24 -31.01 9.61 -3.75
N GLY A 25 -31.43 8.63 -2.94
CA GLY A 25 -31.41 7.18 -3.19
C GLY A 25 -30.11 6.47 -3.60
N ASN A 26 -29.00 7.17 -3.81
CA ASN A 26 -27.69 6.61 -4.09
C ASN A 26 -26.60 7.53 -3.55
N PHE A 27 -25.59 6.93 -2.93
CA PHE A 27 -24.35 7.56 -2.55
C PHE A 27 -23.20 6.59 -2.80
N GLU A 28 -22.15 7.07 -3.45
CA GLU A 28 -21.00 6.24 -3.81
C GLU A 28 -19.71 7.04 -3.79
N ARG A 29 -18.61 6.38 -3.40
CA ARG A 29 -17.27 6.97 -3.30
C ARG A 29 -16.21 5.91 -3.59
N SER A 30 -15.12 6.34 -4.23
CA SER A 30 -13.89 5.57 -4.29
C SER A 30 -12.89 6.10 -3.27
N PHE A 31 -12.16 5.20 -2.62
CA PHE A 31 -11.13 5.50 -1.64
C PHE A 31 -9.80 4.84 -2.02
N LEU A 32 -8.70 5.41 -1.52
CA LEU A 32 -7.35 4.86 -1.65
C LEU A 32 -6.94 4.63 -3.12
N GLN A 33 -7.27 5.60 -3.98
CA GLN A 33 -6.99 5.56 -5.41
C GLN A 33 -5.51 5.33 -5.70
N GLY A 34 -5.23 4.47 -6.69
CA GLY A 34 -3.87 4.14 -7.10
C GLY A 34 -3.13 3.20 -6.15
N THR A 35 -3.80 2.67 -5.12
CA THR A 35 -3.22 1.69 -4.19
C THR A 35 -3.74 0.28 -4.44
N ARG A 36 -3.08 -0.73 -3.87
CA ARG A 36 -3.58 -2.11 -3.86
C ARG A 36 -4.83 -2.31 -3.01
N GLU A 37 -5.19 -1.30 -2.23
CA GLU A 37 -6.38 -1.22 -1.39
C GLU A 37 -7.39 -0.22 -1.94
N GLU A 38 -7.37 0.07 -3.24
CA GLU A 38 -8.41 0.89 -3.83
C GLU A 38 -9.78 0.19 -3.75
N VAL A 39 -10.80 0.93 -3.31
CA VAL A 39 -12.15 0.41 -3.11
C VAL A 39 -13.22 1.41 -3.51
N PHE A 40 -14.28 0.87 -4.07
CA PHE A 40 -15.52 1.57 -4.31
C PHE A 40 -16.56 1.12 -3.28
N ILE A 41 -17.13 2.08 -2.55
CA ILE A 41 -18.20 1.84 -1.57
C ILE A 41 -19.46 2.51 -2.09
N ARG A 42 -20.59 1.79 -2.04
CA ARG A 42 -21.87 2.24 -2.55
C ARG A 42 -23.01 1.91 -1.60
N LEU A 43 -23.93 2.86 -1.49
CA LEU A 43 -25.17 2.75 -0.74
C LEU A 43 -26.31 3.28 -1.61
N ASN A 44 -27.25 2.42 -1.99
CA ASN A 44 -28.54 2.87 -2.54
C ASN A 44 -29.65 2.73 -1.50
N TRP A 45 -30.65 3.60 -1.55
CA TRP A 45 -31.87 3.52 -0.76
C TRP A 45 -33.08 3.97 -1.57
N ASN A 46 -34.25 3.48 -1.20
CA ASN A 46 -35.52 4.03 -1.70
C ASN A 46 -36.36 4.46 -0.50
N GLY A 47 -36.80 5.73 -0.52
CA GLY A 47 -37.43 6.39 0.62
C GLY A 47 -36.43 7.14 1.48
N SER A 48 -36.48 6.92 2.80
CA SER A 48 -35.61 7.61 3.75
C SER A 48 -34.17 7.08 3.70
N PRO A 49 -33.15 7.95 3.83
CA PRO A 49 -31.77 7.50 4.01
C PRO A 49 -31.64 6.68 5.29
N PRO A 50 -30.68 5.75 5.37
CA PRO A 50 -30.43 5.01 6.60
C PRO A 50 -29.87 5.94 7.67
N THR A 51 -30.07 5.56 8.93
CA THR A 51 -29.36 6.18 10.06
C THR A 51 -27.86 5.87 10.00
N TRP A 52 -27.07 6.62 10.76
CA TRP A 52 -25.63 6.33 10.89
C TRP A 52 -25.38 4.90 11.40
N ASP A 53 -26.13 4.49 12.44
CA ASP A 53 -26.00 3.16 13.04
C ASP A 53 -26.32 2.05 12.02
N GLU A 54 -27.40 2.20 11.24
CA GLU A 54 -27.75 1.24 10.18
C GLU A 54 -26.67 1.19 9.08
N CYS A 55 -26.19 2.35 8.64
CA CYS A 55 -25.13 2.44 7.64
C CYS A 55 -23.87 1.69 8.11
N SER A 56 -23.37 2.03 9.29
CA SER A 56 -22.18 1.41 9.86
C SER A 56 -22.39 -0.09 10.07
N TYR A 57 -23.50 -0.49 10.69
CA TYR A 57 -23.78 -1.88 11.00
C TYR A 57 -23.78 -2.77 9.74
N TYR A 58 -24.52 -2.40 8.69
CA TYR A 58 -24.63 -3.26 7.51
C TYR A 58 -23.34 -3.31 6.69
N PHE A 59 -22.54 -2.23 6.65
CA PHE A 59 -21.22 -2.31 6.04
C PHE A 59 -20.25 -3.18 6.86
N HIS A 60 -20.30 -3.13 8.19
CA HIS A 60 -19.48 -4.02 9.03
C HIS A 60 -19.85 -5.48 8.82
N ARG A 61 -21.13 -5.79 8.62
CA ARG A 61 -21.55 -7.14 8.22
C ARG A 61 -20.91 -7.58 6.90
N ILE A 62 -20.90 -6.74 5.86
CA ILE A 62 -20.21 -7.06 4.61
C ILE A 62 -18.71 -7.28 4.86
N ILE A 63 -18.09 -6.40 5.65
CA ILE A 63 -16.66 -6.50 5.98
C ILE A 63 -16.37 -7.83 6.69
N ASP A 64 -17.19 -8.23 7.65
CA ASP A 64 -16.94 -9.39 8.50
C ASP A 64 -17.32 -10.71 7.81
N ASP A 65 -18.37 -10.73 6.98
CA ASP A 65 -18.87 -11.95 6.33
C ASP A 65 -18.15 -12.27 5.00
N CYS A 66 -17.40 -11.32 4.40
CA CYS A 66 -16.75 -11.48 3.09
C CYS A 66 -15.22 -11.57 3.16
N ASP A 67 -14.72 -12.59 3.82
CA ASP A 67 -13.30 -12.95 3.77
C ASP A 67 -12.89 -13.53 2.41
N THR A 68 -11.74 -13.10 1.90
CA THR A 68 -11.04 -13.94 0.91
C THR A 68 -10.46 -15.14 1.64
N GLN A 69 -10.32 -16.27 0.95
CA GLN A 69 -9.53 -17.41 1.46
C GLN A 69 -8.05 -17.01 1.51
N ALA A 70 -7.68 -16.16 2.46
CA ALA A 70 -6.29 -15.85 2.74
C ALA A 70 -5.68 -17.12 3.35
N ILE A 71 -4.65 -17.64 2.68
CA ILE A 71 -3.90 -18.84 3.12
C ILE A 71 -3.12 -18.53 4.41
N ALA A 72 -2.86 -17.24 4.69
CA ALA A 72 -2.08 -16.72 5.79
C ALA A 72 -2.92 -16.37 7.04
N PRO A 73 -2.56 -16.86 8.24
CA PRO A 73 -3.01 -16.27 9.49
C PRO A 73 -2.55 -14.81 9.58
N GLY A 74 -3.48 -13.87 9.79
CA GLY A 74 -3.17 -12.46 10.06
C GLY A 74 -3.28 -11.49 8.89
N LEU A 75 -3.29 -11.96 7.64
CA LEU A 75 -3.47 -11.10 6.45
C LEU A 75 -4.94 -11.07 5.98
N TRP A 76 -5.91 -10.97 6.91
CA TRP A 76 -7.37 -11.05 6.71
C TRP A 76 -7.90 -10.11 5.62
N TRP A 77 -7.66 -10.47 4.37
CA TRP A 77 -7.95 -9.63 3.23
C TRP A 77 -9.42 -9.79 2.87
N LYS A 78 -10.11 -8.67 2.85
CA LYS A 78 -11.51 -8.57 2.45
C LYS A 78 -11.61 -8.45 0.94
N GLY A 79 -12.49 -9.28 0.37
CA GLY A 79 -12.77 -9.35 -1.06
C GLY A 79 -13.91 -8.42 -1.50
N GLY A 80 -14.57 -7.77 -0.54
CA GLY A 80 -15.79 -7.02 -0.79
C GLY A 80 -17.02 -7.92 -0.82
N GLY A 81 -18.17 -7.30 -1.06
CA GLY A 81 -19.45 -7.97 -1.03
C GLY A 81 -20.58 -6.97 -1.15
N HIS A 82 -21.81 -7.49 -1.09
CA HIS A 82 -22.99 -6.66 -1.07
C HIS A 82 -24.07 -7.27 -0.18
N LEU A 83 -24.97 -6.42 0.29
CA LEU A 83 -26.09 -6.79 1.13
C LEU A 83 -27.28 -5.91 0.76
N THR A 84 -28.47 -6.52 0.64
CA THR A 84 -29.73 -5.78 0.49
C THR A 84 -30.55 -5.98 1.76
N VAL A 85 -31.02 -4.88 2.35
CA VAL A 85 -31.88 -4.90 3.53
C VAL A 85 -33.08 -3.99 3.27
N GLY A 86 -34.27 -4.59 3.16
CA GLY A 86 -35.47 -3.85 2.77
C GLY A 86 -35.28 -3.20 1.40
N THR A 87 -35.27 -1.87 1.36
CA THR A 87 -35.06 -1.07 0.14
C THR A 87 -33.64 -0.51 0.01
N HIS A 88 -32.75 -0.84 0.94
CA HIS A 88 -31.37 -0.36 0.97
C HIS A 88 -30.42 -1.41 0.41
N PHE A 89 -29.48 -0.99 -0.44
CA PHE A 89 -28.44 -1.82 -1.02
C PHE A 89 -27.07 -1.27 -0.61
N TYR A 90 -26.24 -2.11 -0.01
CA TYR A 90 -24.91 -1.79 0.48
C TYR A 90 -23.90 -2.61 -0.33
N ALA A 91 -22.81 -2.00 -0.80
CA ALA A 91 -21.76 -2.71 -1.51
C ALA A 91 -20.37 -2.14 -1.23
N ILE A 92 -19.41 -3.05 -1.11
CA ILE A 92 -17.97 -2.77 -1.03
C ILE A 92 -17.31 -3.55 -2.16
N VAL A 93 -16.61 -2.86 -3.06
CA VAL A 93 -15.99 -3.45 -4.25
C VAL A 93 -14.53 -3.05 -4.33
N PRO A 94 -13.58 -3.94 -3.98
CA PRO A 94 -12.17 -3.71 -4.24
C PRO A 94 -11.93 -3.57 -5.75
N LEU A 95 -11.26 -2.50 -6.16
CA LEU A 95 -11.04 -2.21 -7.58
C LEU A 95 -9.77 -2.87 -8.13
N ASN A 96 -8.75 -3.06 -7.27
CA ASN A 96 -7.46 -3.60 -7.68
C ASN A 96 -7.25 -5.03 -7.17
N LYS A 97 -7.04 -5.99 -8.08
CA LYS A 97 -6.73 -7.40 -7.76
C LYS A 97 -5.28 -7.60 -7.32
N ARG A 98 -5.05 -8.22 -6.16
CA ARG A 98 -3.69 -8.56 -5.68
C ARG A 98 -3.09 -9.67 -6.53
N LEU A 99 -1.76 -9.75 -6.55
CA LEU A 99 -1.06 -10.82 -7.28
C LEU A 99 -1.49 -12.19 -6.73
N PRO A 100 -1.66 -13.23 -7.56
CA PRO A 100 -1.74 -14.62 -7.09
C PRO A 100 -0.36 -15.30 -7.12
N PRO A 101 -0.12 -16.36 -6.31
CA PRO A 101 -0.91 -16.74 -5.14
C PRO A 101 -0.78 -15.68 -4.05
N LEU A 102 -1.82 -15.47 -3.24
CA LEU A 102 -1.75 -14.59 -2.07
C LEU A 102 -0.61 -15.08 -1.15
N PRO A 103 0.25 -14.20 -0.61
CA PRO A 103 1.39 -14.64 0.16
C PRO A 103 0.93 -15.13 1.54
N GLU A 104 1.60 -16.12 2.10
CA GLU A 104 1.32 -16.68 3.43
C GLU A 104 1.71 -15.73 4.59
N GLY A 105 2.29 -14.60 4.26
CA GLY A 105 2.76 -13.58 5.17
C GLY A 105 3.34 -12.41 4.38
N PRO A 106 3.74 -11.33 5.05
CA PRO A 106 4.38 -10.23 4.36
C PRO A 106 5.74 -10.64 3.80
N THR A 107 5.96 -10.34 2.52
CA THR A 107 7.19 -10.65 1.80
C THR A 107 7.84 -9.39 1.27
N GLY A 108 9.12 -9.51 0.90
CA GLY A 108 9.85 -8.43 0.26
C GLY A 108 11.33 -8.69 0.15
N THR A 109 12.01 -7.76 -0.51
CA THR A 109 13.45 -7.76 -0.66
C THR A 109 14.00 -6.41 -0.19
N CYS A 110 15.25 -6.43 0.23
CA CYS A 110 16.00 -5.21 0.52
C CYS A 110 17.37 -5.37 -0.13
N ASP A 111 17.68 -4.50 -1.09
CA ASP A 111 18.97 -4.39 -1.73
C ASP A 111 19.61 -3.09 -1.27
N GLN A 112 20.89 -3.17 -0.91
CA GLN A 112 21.68 -2.00 -0.53
C GLN A 112 23.02 -2.02 -1.27
N GLY A 113 23.56 -0.84 -1.53
CA GLY A 113 24.91 -0.72 -2.07
C GLY A 113 25.64 0.50 -1.54
N TRP A 114 26.97 0.39 -1.59
CA TRP A 114 27.88 1.42 -1.11
C TRP A 114 28.86 1.77 -2.23
N LEU A 115 28.92 3.05 -2.59
CA LEU A 115 29.92 3.59 -3.52
C LEU A 115 30.86 4.53 -2.77
N ILE A 116 30.34 5.66 -2.28
CA ILE A 116 30.89 6.59 -1.28
C ILE A 116 29.62 7.29 -0.77
N SER A 117 29.45 7.48 0.55
CA SER A 117 28.22 8.02 1.18
C SER A 117 27.48 9.03 0.30
N PRO A 118 26.16 8.89 0.05
CA PRO A 118 25.17 8.10 0.80
C PRO A 118 25.08 6.60 0.45
N GLU A 119 24.53 5.80 1.38
CA GLU A 119 24.17 4.39 1.17
C GLU A 119 22.75 4.32 0.60
N TRP A 120 22.61 3.73 -0.59
CA TRP A 120 21.32 3.58 -1.26
C TRP A 120 20.63 2.29 -0.85
N HIS A 121 19.31 2.33 -0.77
CA HIS A 121 18.44 1.21 -0.44
C HIS A 121 17.32 1.11 -1.47
N THR A 122 17.11 -0.09 -1.99
CA THR A 122 15.91 -0.45 -2.77
C THR A 122 15.16 -1.53 -2.01
N LEU A 123 13.93 -1.25 -1.66
CA LEU A 123 13.04 -2.21 -1.01
C LEU A 123 11.90 -2.53 -1.96
N THR A 124 11.49 -3.79 -1.95
CA THR A 124 10.23 -4.21 -2.56
C THR A 124 9.44 -4.99 -1.53
N GLY A 125 8.13 -5.04 -1.70
CA GLY A 125 7.35 -5.91 -0.84
C GLY A 125 5.90 -6.07 -1.24
N ARG A 126 5.25 -6.87 -0.41
CA ARG A 126 3.88 -7.32 -0.62
C ARG A 126 3.26 -7.71 0.71
N GLY A 127 2.05 -7.22 0.95
CA GLY A 127 1.23 -7.62 2.10
C GLY A 127 1.53 -6.96 3.46
N TRP A 128 2.36 -5.91 3.54
CA TRP A 128 2.59 -5.17 4.81
C TRP A 128 2.69 -3.64 4.70
N LEU A 129 2.83 -3.08 3.50
CA LEU A 129 2.60 -1.65 3.28
C LEU A 129 1.28 -1.53 2.53
N ASN A 130 0.27 -1.02 3.24
CA ASN A 130 -1.12 -0.97 2.78
C ASN A 130 -1.33 0.22 1.84
N SER A 131 -2.04 1.24 2.29
CA SER A 131 -2.40 2.42 1.49
C SER A 131 -1.68 3.70 1.91
N GLY A 132 -0.79 3.65 2.91
CA GLY A 132 -0.06 4.82 3.42
C GLY A 132 1.12 5.30 2.59
N PHE A 133 1.32 4.80 1.36
CA PHE A 133 2.38 5.25 0.44
C PHE A 133 3.80 5.18 1.02
N GLY A 134 4.02 4.23 1.94
CA GLY A 134 5.30 4.00 2.60
C GLY A 134 5.62 4.97 3.74
N TRP A 135 4.71 5.89 4.10
CA TRP A 135 4.94 6.83 5.20
C TRP A 135 5.19 6.14 6.54
N GLU A 136 4.52 5.02 6.80
CA GLU A 136 4.73 4.25 8.03
C GLU A 136 6.18 3.74 8.14
N LEU A 137 6.74 3.29 7.01
CA LEU A 137 8.13 2.87 6.93
C LEU A 137 9.09 4.06 7.00
N LYS A 138 8.76 5.17 6.33
CA LYS A 138 9.56 6.39 6.41
C LYS A 138 9.68 6.88 7.86
N ASP A 139 8.57 6.92 8.59
CA ASP A 139 8.54 7.35 9.98
C ASP A 139 9.35 6.40 10.88
N ALA A 140 9.24 5.08 10.66
CA ALA A 140 10.03 4.10 11.39
C ALA A 140 11.54 4.22 11.13
N LEU A 141 11.92 4.58 9.90
CA LEU A 141 13.30 4.84 9.51
C LEU A 141 13.82 6.17 10.09
N ASP A 142 13.02 7.24 10.06
CA ASP A 142 13.36 8.56 10.60
C ASP A 142 13.56 8.51 12.12
N ARG A 143 12.72 7.77 12.87
CA ARG A 143 12.91 7.53 14.32
C ARG A 143 14.25 6.89 14.68
N ARG A 144 14.98 6.34 13.70
CA ARG A 144 16.29 5.71 13.87
C ARG A 144 17.45 6.56 13.36
N ASN A 145 17.22 7.85 13.13
CA ASN A 145 18.23 8.84 12.71
C ASN A 145 18.97 8.40 11.45
N LEU A 146 18.23 7.94 10.43
CA LEU A 146 18.79 7.46 9.17
C LEU A 146 19.07 8.56 8.14
N PHE A 147 18.58 9.79 8.40
CA PHE A 147 18.68 10.97 7.52
C PHE A 147 18.37 10.60 6.06
N LEU A 148 17.10 10.34 5.81
CA LEU A 148 16.65 9.86 4.51
C LEU A 148 16.73 10.97 3.46
N SER A 149 17.29 10.67 2.30
CA SER A 149 17.17 11.49 1.09
C SER A 149 16.63 10.65 -0.06
N ASP A 150 16.21 11.32 -1.14
CA ASP A 150 15.78 10.67 -2.39
C ASP A 150 14.67 9.63 -2.18
N TRP A 151 13.76 9.91 -1.24
CA TRP A 151 12.62 9.03 -0.94
C TRP A 151 11.69 8.94 -2.14
N TYR A 152 11.54 7.73 -2.66
CA TYR A 152 10.68 7.43 -3.79
C TYR A 152 9.91 6.14 -3.56
N PHE A 153 8.60 6.26 -3.35
CA PHE A 153 7.69 5.11 -3.18
C PHE A 153 6.71 5.05 -4.36
N ARG A 154 6.46 3.84 -4.85
CA ARG A 154 5.37 3.58 -5.80
C ARG A 154 4.72 2.22 -5.57
N TYR A 155 3.41 2.16 -5.81
CA TYR A 155 2.77 0.88 -6.07
C TYR A 155 3.12 0.44 -7.49
N GLU A 156 3.65 -0.76 -7.61
CA GLU A 156 4.09 -1.34 -8.87
C GLU A 156 3.96 -2.85 -8.76
N ILE A 157 3.36 -3.46 -9.79
CA ILE A 157 3.20 -4.90 -9.86
C ILE A 157 4.36 -5.47 -10.65
N PHE A 158 5.15 -6.33 -10.01
CA PHE A 158 6.11 -7.19 -10.68
C PHE A 158 5.77 -8.64 -10.34
N GLU A 159 5.55 -9.44 -11.38
CA GLU A 159 5.22 -10.87 -11.27
C GLU A 159 6.36 -11.68 -11.88
N ASP A 160 7.09 -12.39 -11.04
CA ASP A 160 8.06 -13.40 -11.45
C ASP A 160 7.38 -14.78 -11.36
N LYS A 161 6.98 -15.30 -12.53
CA LYS A 161 6.24 -16.57 -12.62
C LYS A 161 7.10 -17.78 -12.26
N GLU A 162 8.41 -17.67 -12.42
CA GLU A 162 9.36 -18.74 -12.09
C GLU A 162 9.73 -18.70 -10.60
N HIS A 163 9.78 -17.49 -10.03
CA HIS A 163 10.13 -17.23 -8.63
C HIS A 163 9.09 -16.34 -7.95
N PRO A 164 7.89 -16.85 -7.61
CA PRO A 164 6.81 -16.05 -7.01
C PRO A 164 7.21 -15.25 -5.76
N GLU A 165 8.22 -15.70 -5.02
CA GLU A 165 8.79 -15.01 -3.87
C GLU A 165 9.49 -13.69 -4.21
N ARG A 166 9.85 -13.47 -5.47
CA ARG A 166 10.44 -12.22 -6.00
C ARG A 166 9.38 -11.24 -6.49
N SER A 167 8.12 -11.67 -6.59
CA SER A 167 7.01 -10.82 -7.00
C SER A 167 6.72 -9.77 -5.92
N TYR A 168 6.39 -8.55 -6.33
CA TYR A 168 6.11 -7.44 -5.42
C TYR A 168 4.95 -6.58 -5.90
N GLU A 169 4.34 -5.85 -4.96
CA GLU A 169 3.21 -4.95 -5.20
C GLU A 169 3.56 -3.46 -5.00
N TRP A 170 4.75 -3.19 -4.47
CA TRP A 170 5.29 -1.86 -4.34
C TRP A 170 6.83 -1.91 -4.34
N LYS A 171 7.41 -0.77 -4.69
CA LYS A 171 8.85 -0.51 -4.69
C LYS A 171 9.13 0.80 -3.99
N LEU A 172 10.19 0.80 -3.19
CA LEU A 172 10.68 1.94 -2.44
C LEU A 172 12.17 2.11 -2.71
N PHE A 173 12.60 3.34 -2.88
CA PHE A 173 14.00 3.73 -2.95
C PHE A 173 14.25 4.88 -1.96
N PHE A 174 15.40 4.84 -1.30
CA PHE A 174 15.90 5.97 -0.53
C PHE A 174 17.41 5.86 -0.32
N ASN A 175 18.01 7.01 -0.02
CA ASN A 175 19.38 7.13 0.44
C ASN A 175 19.41 7.37 1.95
N SER A 176 20.48 6.92 2.60
CA SER A 176 20.68 7.05 4.05
C SER A 176 22.15 7.26 4.39
N VAL A 177 22.42 7.55 5.67
CA VAL A 177 23.79 7.54 6.21
C VAL A 177 24.44 6.17 6.08
N ALA A 178 25.77 6.15 5.97
CA ALA A 178 26.54 4.91 5.93
C ALA A 178 26.32 4.02 7.16
N PHE A 179 26.50 2.71 6.98
CA PHE A 179 26.37 1.69 8.03
C PHE A 179 24.95 1.69 8.64
N SER A 180 23.95 1.94 7.81
CA SER A 180 22.54 2.00 8.22
C SER A 180 21.83 0.65 8.22
N GLN A 181 22.42 -0.38 7.60
CA GLN A 181 21.82 -1.70 7.37
C GLN A 181 20.99 -2.25 8.54
N LEU A 182 21.58 -2.35 9.74
CA LEU A 182 20.87 -2.93 10.90
C LEU A 182 19.67 -2.07 11.34
N ARG A 183 19.80 -0.74 11.26
CA ARG A 183 18.72 0.19 11.59
C ARG A 183 17.59 0.12 10.56
N VAL A 184 17.93 0.01 9.27
CA VAL A 184 16.96 -0.22 8.18
C VAL A 184 16.21 -1.53 8.39
N GLN A 185 16.93 -2.64 8.60
CA GLN A 185 16.32 -3.95 8.87
C GLN A 185 15.40 -3.94 10.11
N ASN A 186 15.79 -3.22 11.17
CA ASN A 186 14.96 -3.08 12.36
C ASN A 186 13.70 -2.24 12.13
N ALA A 187 13.77 -1.20 11.28
CA ALA A 187 12.58 -0.42 10.87
C ALA A 187 11.62 -1.28 10.04
N ILE A 188 12.16 -2.03 9.08
CA ILE A 188 11.38 -2.97 8.25
C ILE A 188 10.66 -3.98 9.14
N ARG A 189 11.38 -4.61 10.09
CA ARG A 189 10.79 -5.61 11.00
C ARG A 189 9.67 -5.03 11.87
N GLU A 190 9.84 -3.80 12.37
CA GLU A 190 8.80 -3.10 13.13
C GLU A 190 7.52 -2.92 12.30
N VAL A 191 7.65 -2.40 11.08
CA VAL A 191 6.49 -2.08 10.24
C VAL A 191 5.84 -3.33 9.65
N MET A 192 6.62 -4.36 9.32
CA MET A 192 6.09 -5.65 8.88
C MET A 192 5.22 -6.32 9.95
N ASN A 193 5.47 -6.04 11.23
CA ASN A 193 4.75 -6.60 12.38
C ASN A 193 4.46 -8.12 12.25
N TYR A 194 5.47 -8.88 11.80
CA TYR A 194 5.35 -10.31 11.50
C TYR A 194 6.36 -11.12 12.30
N ASN A 195 5.88 -12.18 12.96
CA ASN A 195 6.67 -13.05 13.85
C ASN A 195 7.63 -13.99 13.10
N GLY A 196 7.62 -13.99 11.76
CA GLY A 196 8.53 -14.80 10.95
C GLY A 196 9.91 -14.18 10.75
N LYS A 197 10.71 -14.78 9.87
CA LYS A 197 12.00 -14.21 9.47
C LYS A 197 11.75 -12.90 8.72
N GLY A 198 12.20 -11.78 9.29
CA GLY A 198 12.13 -10.47 8.65
C GLY A 198 12.97 -10.39 7.37
N ILE A 199 12.84 -9.29 6.62
CA ILE A 199 13.60 -9.06 5.39
C ILE A 199 15.06 -8.71 5.73
N GLU A 200 16.00 -9.47 5.18
CA GLU A 200 17.43 -9.18 5.27
C GLU A 200 17.90 -8.37 4.07
N CYS A 201 18.46 -7.18 4.32
CA CYS A 201 19.14 -6.39 3.30
C CYS A 201 20.40 -7.08 2.74
N LYS A 202 20.39 -7.38 1.44
CA LYS A 202 21.51 -7.95 0.69
C LYS A 202 22.43 -6.83 0.22
N ARG A 203 23.73 -6.97 0.50
CA ARG A 203 24.74 -6.01 0.05
C ARG A 203 25.21 -6.38 -1.36
N HIS A 204 25.07 -5.44 -2.29
CA HIS A 204 25.75 -5.49 -3.57
C HIS A 204 27.19 -5.03 -3.37
N VAL A 205 28.11 -5.99 -3.35
CA VAL A 205 29.54 -5.67 -3.43
C VAL A 205 29.81 -5.35 -4.89
N ASN A 206 29.91 -4.06 -5.21
CA ASN A 206 30.49 -3.65 -6.48
C ASN A 206 31.94 -4.12 -6.46
N HIS A 207 32.19 -5.33 -6.97
CA HIS A 207 33.53 -5.70 -7.38
C HIS A 207 33.89 -4.73 -8.51
N SER A 208 34.54 -3.62 -8.15
CA SER A 208 35.37 -2.89 -9.06
C SER A 208 36.44 -3.86 -9.52
N LYS A 209 36.11 -4.68 -10.54
CA LYS A 209 37.13 -5.35 -11.32
C LYS A 209 38.03 -4.22 -11.79
N GLY A 210 39.24 -4.18 -11.26
CA GLY A 210 40.33 -3.41 -11.85
C GLY A 210 40.62 -3.97 -13.24
N SER A 211 39.72 -3.73 -14.17
CA SER A 211 39.96 -3.89 -15.59
C SER A 211 40.39 -2.52 -16.08
N ALA A 212 41.70 -2.32 -16.11
CA ALA A 212 42.30 -1.38 -17.04
C ALA A 212 41.90 -1.84 -18.46
N GLY A 213 40.78 -1.36 -18.97
CA GLY A 213 40.23 -1.75 -20.25
C GLY A 213 39.06 -0.83 -20.58
N GLY A 214 39.33 0.21 -21.37
CA GLY A 214 38.35 1.20 -21.79
C GLY A 214 37.17 0.55 -22.49
N GLY A 215 36.00 0.68 -21.88
CA GLY A 215 34.70 0.35 -22.45
C GLY A 215 33.64 1.08 -21.62
N ASN A 216 32.97 2.04 -22.22
CA ASN A 216 31.95 2.87 -21.58
C ASN A 216 30.83 2.00 -21.00
N ALA A 217 30.69 1.99 -19.67
CA ALA A 217 29.57 1.40 -18.96
C ALA A 217 28.60 2.51 -18.56
N THR A 218 27.52 2.68 -19.33
CA THR A 218 26.37 3.53 -19.00
C THR A 218 25.08 2.74 -18.77
N ASP A 219 25.14 1.42 -18.75
CA ASP A 219 23.95 0.58 -18.54
C ASP A 219 23.79 0.25 -17.05
N GLY A 220 22.80 0.88 -16.39
CA GLY A 220 22.31 0.43 -15.08
C GLY A 220 21.77 1.49 -14.13
N LEU A 221 21.86 2.78 -14.46
CA LEU A 221 21.16 3.83 -13.70
C LEU A 221 19.87 4.19 -14.44
N PRO A 222 18.69 4.18 -13.79
CA PRO A 222 17.50 4.79 -14.37
C PRO A 222 17.69 6.31 -14.39
N LEU A 223 18.29 6.82 -15.47
CA LEU A 223 18.21 8.21 -15.86
C LEU A 223 16.80 8.47 -16.41
N GLU A 224 15.83 8.65 -15.52
CA GLU A 224 14.64 9.51 -15.72
C GLU A 224 14.00 9.75 -14.35
N LEU A 225 14.51 10.78 -13.67
CA LEU A 225 13.89 11.37 -12.48
C LEU A 225 13.63 12.84 -12.79
N ASN A 226 12.66 13.07 -13.68
CA ASN A 226 11.96 14.35 -13.82
C ASN A 226 10.47 14.07 -13.67
N ALA A 227 10.01 13.96 -12.42
CA ALA A 227 8.61 14.10 -12.08
C ALA A 227 8.52 15.25 -11.07
N THR A 228 8.26 16.43 -11.61
CA THR A 228 8.05 17.66 -10.86
C THR A 228 6.74 17.57 -10.09
N ARG A 229 6.80 18.08 -8.86
CA ARG A 229 5.74 18.29 -7.88
C ARG A 229 4.65 19.24 -8.43
N ALA A 230 3.59 18.71 -9.03
CA ALA A 230 2.28 19.32 -9.25
C ALA A 230 1.31 18.21 -9.66
N ASP A 231 0.01 18.34 -9.39
CA ASP A 231 -1.08 17.40 -9.75
C ASP A 231 -1.45 16.29 -8.76
N LEU A 232 -1.38 16.58 -7.46
CA LEU A 232 -2.39 16.07 -6.52
C LEU A 232 -3.43 17.17 -6.27
N GLY A 233 -4.18 17.48 -7.34
CA GLY A 233 -5.28 18.45 -7.34
C GLY A 233 -6.46 17.92 -6.52
N LEU A 234 -6.44 18.17 -5.21
CA LEU A 234 -7.64 18.33 -4.42
C LEU A 234 -8.26 19.68 -4.76
N SER A 235 -9.07 19.75 -5.82
CA SER A 235 -9.98 20.88 -6.04
C SER A 235 -11.41 20.38 -5.97
N GLY A 236 -12.02 20.55 -4.79
CA GLY A 236 -13.47 20.57 -4.67
C GLY A 236 -13.96 21.91 -5.22
N GLU A 237 -14.55 21.89 -6.41
CA GLU A 237 -15.39 22.99 -6.87
C GLU A 237 -16.74 22.90 -6.14
N ARG A 238 -17.03 23.97 -5.41
CA ARG A 238 -18.29 24.28 -4.78
C ARG A 238 -19.03 25.18 -5.79
N THR A 239 -20.07 24.69 -6.44
CA THR A 239 -21.02 25.56 -7.14
C THR A 239 -22.26 25.75 -6.29
N GLU A 240 -22.59 27.04 -6.11
CA GLU A 240 -23.83 27.56 -5.56
C GLU A 240 -25.06 27.17 -6.40
#